data_AF-A0A8T5N915-F1
#
_entry.id   AF-A0A8T5N915-F1
#
_cell.length_a   1.000
_cell.length_b   1.000
_cell.length_c   1.000
_cell.angle_alpha   90.00
_cell.angle_beta   90.00
_cell.angle_gamma   90.00
#
_symmetry.space_group_name_H-M   'P 1'
#
loop_
_entity.id
_entity.type
_entity.pdbx_description
1 polymer ?
#
loop_
_entity_poly.entity_id
_entity_poly.type
_entity_poly.pdbx_seq_one_letter_code
_entity_poly.pdbx_strand_id
1 'polypeptide(L)'
;MESPESLFTGNSDALCILCRGAKLLCGKQRCPVLVKFYSRVRLKPLTDSLNIEGSSPPGVFVGRIGYPYVSVGPLIPPSHGDTTLLDTPEMWLGKSIDDIVDFRSQLVRGKHLVHIRDLESSHIIEATREMALCSSPIDVEAEFLKKPSARLVLDDEVQPFGPTAPLKKIDVGNTKFDQRMEKAYNDTDLLSKDAVLGLYKNGILISSIQKAFSVGSFGEGKARRFVPTRWSITAVDSMIGANLMEKMKDFPLINEYMVFESWQLDNRFVVLMMPKAWSYELIEAWYPNTVWNPFGKDVAIMSSSEGYEGRTTYAEIGGCYYAARLAVNEYLVKEKRQARVVILREAHPGYIMPVGVWNVRENVRAALKTVPRKCASLNEAFDYISTRLVIPKPRWIKESTVLKETLFQRGLEDFFNKFMSVCYKNLLYYPCHNFSTTIVILILLILR
;
A
#
# COMPACT_ATOMS: atom_id res chain seq x y z
N MET A 1 -20.17 -24.95 -16.86
CA MET A 1 -18.83 -24.40 -16.54
C MET A 1 -19.05 -23.32 -15.52
N GLU A 2 -18.89 -23.69 -14.25
CA GLU A 2 -19.13 -22.82 -13.10
C GLU A 2 -18.02 -21.77 -13.00
N SER A 3 -18.43 -20.54 -12.69
CA SER A 3 -17.55 -19.37 -12.51
C SER A 3 -16.59 -19.56 -11.33
N PRO A 4 -15.34 -19.06 -11.39
CA PRO A 4 -14.34 -19.23 -10.33
C PRO A 4 -14.62 -18.44 -9.03
N GLU A 5 -15.77 -17.79 -8.89
CA GLU A 5 -16.14 -17.02 -7.69
C GLU A 5 -16.74 -17.87 -6.55
N SER A 6 -16.99 -19.17 -6.74
CA SER A 6 -17.65 -20.02 -5.74
C SER A 6 -16.73 -20.81 -4.80
N LEU A 7 -15.41 -20.77 -4.98
CA LEU A 7 -14.47 -21.63 -4.22
C LEU A 7 -14.08 -21.10 -2.84
N PHE A 8 -14.42 -19.86 -2.47
CA PHE A 8 -13.91 -19.22 -1.25
C PHE A 8 -14.96 -18.75 -0.22
N THR A 9 -16.27 -18.84 -0.50
CA THR A 9 -17.29 -18.25 0.39
C THR A 9 -18.13 -19.25 1.20
N GLY A 10 -17.82 -20.55 1.15
CA GLY A 10 -18.66 -21.59 1.79
C GLY A 10 -18.26 -22.04 3.20
N ASN A 11 -16.96 -22.00 3.55
CA ASN A 11 -16.46 -22.71 4.74
C ASN A 11 -16.17 -21.83 5.97
N SER A 12 -15.91 -20.53 5.81
CA SER A 12 -15.54 -19.63 6.92
C SER A 12 -16.71 -19.36 7.87
N ASP A 13 -17.90 -19.10 7.32
CA ASP A 13 -19.11 -18.83 8.10
C ASP A 13 -19.53 -20.04 8.95
N ALA A 14 -19.54 -21.25 8.36
CA ALA A 14 -19.86 -22.49 9.07
C ALA A 14 -18.88 -22.76 10.21
N LEU A 15 -17.58 -22.54 9.98
CA LEU A 15 -16.56 -22.69 11.00
C LEU A 15 -16.71 -21.67 12.14
N CYS A 16 -17.01 -20.41 11.81
CA CYS A 16 -17.25 -19.37 12.81
C CYS A 16 -18.47 -19.69 13.69
N ILE A 17 -19.54 -20.24 13.11
CA ILE A 17 -20.74 -20.69 13.84
C ILE A 17 -20.40 -21.83 14.82
N LEU A 18 -19.56 -22.79 14.43
CA LEU A 18 -19.09 -23.88 15.30
C LEU A 18 -18.13 -23.38 16.39
N CYS A 19 -17.30 -22.40 16.05
CA CYS A 19 -16.28 -21.80 16.92
C CYS A 19 -16.91 -20.94 18.02
N ARG A 20 -17.98 -20.20 17.70
CA ARG A 20 -18.67 -19.23 18.59
C ARG A 20 -17.71 -18.21 19.22
N GLY A 21 -16.61 -17.91 18.54
CA GLY A 21 -15.56 -16.99 19.02
C GLY A 21 -14.72 -17.49 20.20
N ALA A 22 -15.09 -18.59 20.86
CA ALA A 22 -14.41 -19.10 22.05
C ALA A 22 -13.38 -20.19 21.74
N LYS A 23 -13.62 -21.00 20.70
CA LYS A 23 -12.78 -22.17 20.38
C LYS A 23 -11.56 -21.86 19.51
N LEU A 24 -11.49 -20.66 18.94
CA LEU A 24 -10.45 -20.21 18.00
C LEU A 24 -10.13 -21.25 16.90
N LEU A 25 -11.18 -21.86 16.31
CA LEU A 25 -11.03 -22.91 15.28
C LEU A 25 -10.33 -22.41 14.00
N CYS A 26 -10.26 -21.10 13.78
CA CYS A 26 -9.49 -20.50 12.70
C CYS A 26 -7.99 -20.38 13.01
N GLY A 27 -7.52 -20.86 14.17
CA GLY A 27 -6.12 -20.86 14.60
C GLY A 27 -5.52 -19.49 14.92
N LYS A 28 -6.32 -18.42 14.85
CA LYS A 28 -5.91 -17.05 15.21
C LYS A 28 -5.79 -16.91 16.72
N GLN A 29 -4.86 -16.07 17.16
CA GLN A 29 -4.66 -15.80 18.59
C GLN A 29 -5.87 -15.13 19.25
N ARG A 30 -6.63 -14.34 18.47
CA ARG A 30 -7.86 -13.66 18.92
C ARG A 30 -8.92 -13.72 17.83
N CYS A 31 -10.19 -13.80 18.22
CA CYS A 31 -11.30 -13.86 17.26
C CYS A 31 -11.58 -12.48 16.64
N PRO A 32 -11.40 -12.29 15.32
CA PRO A 32 -11.65 -11.02 14.63
C PRO A 32 -13.11 -10.56 14.74
N VAL A 33 -14.04 -11.52 14.73
CA VAL A 33 -15.48 -11.26 14.85
C VAL A 33 -15.82 -10.65 16.21
N LEU A 34 -15.21 -11.15 17.30
CA LEU A 34 -15.42 -10.59 18.64
C LEU A 34 -14.82 -9.19 18.77
N VAL A 35 -13.64 -8.94 18.20
CA VAL A 35 -13.02 -7.60 18.19
C VAL A 35 -13.96 -6.59 17.50
N LYS A 36 -14.46 -6.93 16.31
CA LYS A 36 -15.46 -6.11 15.58
C LYS A 36 -16.76 -5.95 16.38
N PHE A 37 -17.24 -7.01 17.04
CA PHE A 37 -18.46 -6.99 17.84
C PHE A 37 -18.35 -6.06 19.05
N TYR A 38 -17.28 -6.14 19.83
CA TYR A 38 -17.11 -5.29 21.01
C TYR A 38 -16.97 -3.81 20.64
N SER A 39 -16.23 -3.50 19.57
CA SER A 39 -16.17 -2.14 19.03
C SER A 39 -17.57 -1.64 18.64
N ARG A 40 -18.36 -2.47 17.94
CA ARG A 40 -19.75 -2.15 17.58
C ARG A 40 -20.65 -1.92 18.79
N VAL A 41 -20.60 -2.77 19.81
CA VAL A 41 -21.45 -2.63 21.01
C VAL A 41 -21.16 -1.31 21.71
N ARG A 42 -19.89 -0.91 21.79
CA ARG A 42 -19.47 0.37 22.36
C ARG A 42 -20.03 1.56 21.58
N LEU A 43 -20.07 1.46 20.25
CA LEU A 43 -20.49 2.56 19.37
C LEU A 43 -22.00 2.62 19.13
N LYS A 44 -22.72 1.52 19.33
CA LYS A 44 -24.17 1.44 19.05
C LYS A 44 -24.96 2.58 19.70
N PRO A 45 -24.79 2.93 20.99
CA PRO A 45 -25.54 4.02 21.61
C PRO A 45 -25.32 5.38 20.93
N LEU A 46 -24.13 5.60 20.37
CA LEU A 46 -23.75 6.85 19.71
C LEU A 46 -24.27 6.95 18.28
N THR A 47 -24.65 5.83 17.68
CA THR A 47 -25.08 5.76 16.27
C THR A 47 -26.53 5.28 16.09
N ASP A 48 -27.27 5.07 17.18
CA ASP A 48 -28.67 4.58 17.17
C ASP A 48 -29.69 5.71 16.93
N SER A 49 -29.39 6.58 15.96
CA SER A 49 -30.17 7.76 15.61
C SER A 49 -30.33 7.86 14.08
N LEU A 50 -31.34 8.61 13.63
CA LEU A 50 -31.46 9.02 12.23
C LEU A 50 -30.61 10.25 11.91
N ASN A 51 -30.18 11.00 12.93
CA ASN A 51 -29.31 12.16 12.81
C ASN A 51 -27.98 11.86 13.51
N ILE A 52 -26.87 12.17 12.84
CA ILE A 52 -25.54 12.13 13.42
C ILE A 52 -24.85 13.45 13.15
N GLU A 53 -24.22 13.97 14.18
CA GLU A 53 -23.37 15.14 14.14
C GLU A 53 -21.98 14.79 14.67
N GLY A 54 -20.97 15.47 14.14
CA GLY A 54 -19.60 15.37 14.64
C GLY A 54 -18.57 15.97 13.70
N SER A 55 -17.33 16.03 14.17
CA SER A 55 -16.21 16.59 13.43
C SER A 55 -15.58 15.50 12.54
N SER A 56 -15.86 15.48 11.24
CA SER A 56 -15.30 14.50 10.29
C SER A 56 -13.81 14.75 10.00
N PRO A 57 -12.94 13.72 9.95
CA PRO A 57 -11.50 13.83 9.64
C PRO A 57 -11.22 13.98 8.12
N PRO A 58 -11.80 15.02 7.53
CA PRO A 58 -12.25 15.10 6.14
C PRO A 58 -12.34 13.74 5.43
N GLY A 59 -13.08 12.80 6.01
CA GLY A 59 -13.11 11.42 5.56
C GLY A 59 -14.21 11.20 4.52
N VAL A 60 -13.89 10.57 3.40
CA VAL A 60 -14.84 10.27 2.33
C VAL A 60 -14.69 8.84 1.83
N PHE A 61 -15.75 8.28 1.27
CA PHE A 61 -15.76 6.94 0.73
C PHE A 61 -16.49 6.86 -0.60
N VAL A 62 -15.87 6.16 -1.56
CA VAL A 62 -16.45 5.81 -2.86
C VAL A 62 -16.41 4.30 -3.02
N GLY A 63 -17.60 3.70 -3.12
CA GLY A 63 -17.79 2.26 -3.26
C GLY A 63 -17.40 1.75 -4.66
N ARG A 64 -17.09 0.45 -4.74
CA ARG A 64 -16.79 -0.25 -6.01
C ARG A 64 -17.94 -1.13 -6.52
N ILE A 65 -18.87 -1.49 -5.64
CA ILE A 65 -19.95 -2.43 -5.93
C ILE A 65 -21.02 -1.68 -6.73
N GLY A 66 -21.44 -2.24 -7.87
CA GLY A 66 -22.44 -1.62 -8.76
C GLY A 66 -21.86 -0.73 -9.86
N TYR A 67 -20.53 -0.67 -10.01
CA TYR A 67 -19.86 0.16 -11.02
C TYR A 67 -20.48 -0.04 -12.42
N PRO A 68 -20.86 1.04 -13.15
CA PRO A 68 -20.47 2.44 -12.95
C PRO A 68 -21.36 3.27 -12.00
N TYR A 69 -22.34 2.67 -11.33
CA TYR A 69 -23.08 3.34 -10.25
C TYR A 69 -22.44 3.03 -8.90
N VAL A 70 -22.02 4.07 -8.18
CA VAL A 70 -21.22 3.93 -6.97
C VAL A 70 -21.89 4.63 -5.80
N SER A 71 -21.74 4.06 -4.60
CA SER A 71 -22.11 4.76 -3.37
C SER A 71 -21.01 5.73 -2.98
N VAL A 72 -21.34 7.01 -2.92
CA VAL A 72 -20.46 8.10 -2.46
C VAL A 72 -20.99 8.65 -1.14
N GLY A 73 -20.11 9.05 -0.25
CA GLY A 73 -20.51 9.83 0.91
C GLY A 73 -19.40 10.06 1.93
N PRO A 74 -19.70 10.86 2.97
CA PRO A 74 -18.77 11.20 4.02
C PRO A 74 -18.58 10.05 5.03
N LEU A 75 -17.52 10.17 5.80
CA LEU A 75 -17.20 9.39 6.98
C LEU A 75 -17.35 10.29 8.22
N ILE A 76 -18.42 10.10 8.98
CA ILE A 76 -18.79 10.99 10.09
C ILE A 76 -18.64 10.24 11.41
N PRO A 77 -17.77 10.68 12.34
CA PRO A 77 -17.73 10.15 13.69
C PRO A 77 -18.81 10.82 14.56
N PRO A 78 -19.44 10.11 15.51
CA PRO A 78 -20.37 10.69 16.47
C PRO A 78 -19.62 11.36 17.64
N SER A 79 -18.67 12.23 17.31
CA SER A 79 -17.83 12.96 18.27
C SER A 79 -17.32 14.27 17.67
N HIS A 80 -17.13 15.27 18.53
CA HIS A 80 -16.58 16.58 18.14
C HIS A 80 -15.13 16.74 18.58
N GLY A 81 -14.41 17.63 17.90
CA GLY A 81 -13.03 18.00 18.22
C GLY A 81 -12.03 17.49 17.18
N ASP A 82 -10.79 17.26 17.62
CA ASP A 82 -9.74 16.77 16.72
C ASP A 82 -9.88 15.26 16.46
N THR A 83 -10.51 14.95 15.34
CA THR A 83 -10.70 13.58 14.87
C THR A 83 -9.68 13.15 13.82
N THR A 84 -8.65 13.97 13.53
CA THR A 84 -7.66 13.74 12.47
C THR A 84 -7.10 12.31 12.49
N LEU A 85 -6.84 11.78 13.68
CA LEU A 85 -6.30 10.44 13.86
C LEU A 85 -7.24 9.33 13.36
N LEU A 86 -8.56 9.55 13.22
CA LEU A 86 -9.51 8.52 12.82
C LEU A 86 -9.41 8.10 11.34
N ASP A 87 -8.84 8.95 10.48
CA ASP A 87 -8.74 8.70 9.02
C ASP A 87 -7.43 9.25 8.41
N THR A 88 -6.35 9.29 9.19
CA THR A 88 -4.99 9.66 8.73
C THR A 88 -4.01 8.49 8.93
N PRO A 89 -3.91 7.56 7.96
CA PRO A 89 -3.08 6.36 8.10
C PRO A 89 -1.59 6.60 8.32
N GLU A 90 -1.06 7.73 7.87
CA GLU A 90 0.33 8.15 8.11
C GLU A 90 0.65 8.31 9.61
N MET A 91 -0.37 8.45 10.47
CA MET A 91 -0.24 8.58 11.93
C MET A 91 -0.53 7.28 12.71
N TRP A 92 -0.77 6.17 12.00
CA TRP A 92 -1.17 4.89 12.61
C TRP A 92 -0.01 3.94 12.95
N LEU A 93 1.21 4.32 12.59
CA LEU A 93 2.40 3.58 13.00
C LEU A 93 2.50 3.53 14.54
N GLY A 94 2.79 2.36 15.10
CA GLY A 94 2.79 2.09 16.55
C GLY A 94 1.43 1.87 17.21
N LYS A 95 0.30 2.05 16.51
CA LYS A 95 -1.05 1.75 17.04
C LYS A 95 -1.36 0.25 17.01
N SER A 96 -2.18 -0.21 17.96
CA SER A 96 -2.62 -1.61 18.05
C SER A 96 -3.73 -1.91 17.03
N ILE A 97 -3.98 -3.20 16.74
CA ILE A 97 -5.10 -3.59 15.87
C ILE A 97 -6.43 -3.08 16.44
N ASP A 98 -6.60 -3.13 17.77
CA ASP A 98 -7.81 -2.64 18.45
C ASP A 98 -8.01 -1.14 18.22
N ASP A 99 -6.96 -0.32 18.32
CA ASP A 99 -7.03 1.12 18.03
C ASP A 99 -7.49 1.36 16.59
N ILE A 100 -6.91 0.64 15.62
CA ILE A 100 -7.30 0.80 14.21
C ILE A 100 -8.76 0.38 13.98
N VAL A 101 -9.19 -0.73 14.59
CA VAL A 101 -10.59 -1.15 14.51
C VAL A 101 -11.50 -0.10 15.11
N ASP A 102 -11.15 0.47 16.27
CA ASP A 102 -11.93 1.50 16.94
C ASP A 102 -11.98 2.80 16.09
N PHE A 103 -10.88 3.23 15.48
CA PHE A 103 -10.86 4.38 14.57
C PHE A 103 -11.81 4.18 13.38
N ARG A 104 -11.69 3.02 12.72
CA ARG A 104 -12.49 2.70 11.52
C ARG A 104 -13.95 2.46 11.82
N SER A 105 -14.27 1.94 13.00
CA SER A 105 -15.64 1.60 13.40
C SER A 105 -16.43 2.84 13.83
N GLN A 106 -15.76 3.87 14.37
CA GLN A 106 -16.38 5.14 14.73
C GLN A 106 -16.91 5.91 13.51
N LEU A 107 -16.33 5.70 12.34
CA LEU A 107 -16.65 6.45 11.13
C LEU A 107 -17.90 5.89 10.44
N VAL A 108 -19.03 6.54 10.67
CA VAL A 108 -20.31 6.23 10.03
C VAL A 108 -20.27 6.64 8.56
N ARG A 109 -20.64 5.71 7.68
CA ARG A 109 -20.62 5.91 6.24
C ARG A 109 -21.98 6.37 5.74
N GLY A 110 -22.03 7.60 5.27
CA GLY A 110 -23.13 8.08 4.42
C GLY A 110 -23.07 7.43 3.04
N LYS A 111 -24.22 7.09 2.48
CA LYS A 111 -24.34 6.56 1.12
C LYS A 111 -25.33 7.35 0.28
N HIS A 112 -24.85 7.80 -0.86
CA HIS A 112 -25.65 8.34 -1.94
C HIS A 112 -25.25 7.61 -3.23
N LEU A 113 -26.22 7.00 -3.93
CA LEU A 113 -25.96 6.23 -5.14
C LEU A 113 -25.97 7.17 -6.34
N VAL A 114 -24.86 7.22 -7.08
CA VAL A 114 -24.69 8.13 -8.22
C VAL A 114 -23.89 7.45 -9.32
N HIS A 115 -24.11 7.86 -10.57
CA HIS A 115 -23.26 7.46 -11.69
C HIS A 115 -21.89 8.15 -11.59
N ILE A 116 -20.79 7.45 -11.90
CA ILE A 116 -19.43 7.96 -11.72
C ILE A 116 -19.12 9.31 -12.43
N ARG A 117 -19.84 9.63 -13.49
CA ARG A 117 -19.66 10.87 -14.28
C ARG A 117 -20.54 12.02 -13.82
N ASP A 118 -21.49 11.74 -12.94
CA ASP A 118 -22.40 12.74 -12.43
C ASP A 118 -21.82 13.34 -11.16
N LEU A 119 -21.16 14.49 -11.33
CA LEU A 119 -20.40 15.18 -10.29
C LEU A 119 -21.15 16.39 -9.72
N GLU A 120 -22.33 16.72 -10.20
CA GLU A 120 -22.97 18.02 -9.90
C GLU A 120 -24.45 17.91 -9.56
N SER A 121 -25.08 16.75 -9.72
CA SER A 121 -26.54 16.60 -9.57
C SER A 121 -27.09 16.70 -8.14
N SER A 122 -26.23 16.74 -7.12
CA SER A 122 -26.68 16.68 -5.72
C SER A 122 -25.79 17.49 -4.79
N HIS A 123 -26.44 18.19 -3.85
CA HIS A 123 -25.74 18.84 -2.73
C HIS A 123 -24.91 17.85 -1.90
N ILE A 124 -25.32 16.58 -1.80
CA ILE A 124 -24.53 15.56 -1.09
C ILE A 124 -23.17 15.33 -1.78
N ILE A 125 -23.14 15.40 -3.11
CA ILE A 125 -21.91 15.23 -3.90
C ILE A 125 -20.98 16.42 -3.68
N GLU A 126 -21.52 17.64 -3.77
CA GLU A 126 -20.79 18.88 -3.52
C GLU A 126 -20.18 18.88 -2.11
N ALA A 127 -20.99 18.68 -1.09
CA ALA A 127 -20.55 18.59 0.30
C ALA A 127 -19.45 17.52 0.51
N THR A 128 -19.64 16.32 -0.08
CA THR A 128 -18.62 15.26 0.02
C THR A 128 -17.31 15.68 -0.64
N ARG A 129 -17.36 16.43 -1.75
CA ARG A 129 -16.15 16.94 -2.42
C ARG A 129 -15.45 18.01 -1.60
N GLU A 130 -16.19 18.98 -1.09
CA GLU A 130 -15.67 20.04 -0.23
C GLU A 130 -14.95 19.46 0.99
N MET A 131 -15.56 18.46 1.63
CA MET A 131 -14.93 17.73 2.73
C MET A 131 -13.60 17.12 2.31
N ALA A 132 -13.52 16.47 1.14
CA ALA A 132 -12.28 15.85 0.67
C ALA A 132 -11.14 16.86 0.40
N LEU A 133 -11.46 18.13 0.17
CA LEU A 133 -10.51 19.22 -0.08
C LEU A 133 -10.08 19.97 1.19
N CYS A 134 -10.64 19.64 2.35
CA CYS A 134 -10.31 20.29 3.60
C CYS A 134 -9.01 19.78 4.23
N SER A 135 -8.37 20.67 4.99
CA SER A 135 -7.09 20.42 5.67
C SER A 135 -7.23 19.99 7.14
N SER A 136 -8.40 20.22 7.74
CA SER A 136 -8.68 19.96 9.15
C SER A 136 -10.05 19.31 9.34
N PRO A 137 -10.33 18.71 10.50
CA PRO A 137 -11.66 18.22 10.83
C PRO A 137 -12.74 19.28 10.63
N ILE A 138 -13.92 18.85 10.17
CA ILE A 138 -15.04 19.73 9.82
C ILE A 138 -16.30 19.23 10.53
N ASP A 139 -17.07 20.13 11.12
CA ASP A 139 -18.36 19.78 11.68
C ASP A 139 -19.35 19.43 10.57
N VAL A 140 -19.97 18.26 10.69
CA VAL A 140 -20.90 17.72 9.71
C VAL A 140 -22.13 17.22 10.44
N GLU A 141 -23.29 17.61 9.95
CA GLU A 141 -24.59 17.07 10.34
C GLU A 141 -25.15 16.24 9.19
N ALA A 142 -25.59 15.03 9.49
CA ALA A 142 -26.18 14.13 8.50
C ALA A 142 -27.49 13.52 9.00
N GLU A 143 -28.52 13.65 8.17
CA GLU A 143 -29.80 12.95 8.33
C GLU A 143 -29.82 11.72 7.40
N PHE A 144 -30.17 10.57 7.93
CA PHE A 144 -30.24 9.30 7.21
C PHE A 144 -31.67 8.85 6.94
N LEU A 145 -31.89 8.16 5.82
CA LEU A 145 -33.20 7.55 5.50
C LEU A 145 -33.56 6.39 6.43
N LYS A 146 -32.54 5.78 7.06
CA LYS A 146 -32.70 4.74 8.07
C LYS A 146 -31.51 4.77 9.01
N LYS A 147 -31.69 4.22 10.21
CA LYS A 147 -30.63 4.17 11.22
C LYS A 147 -29.37 3.49 10.66
N PRO A 148 -28.17 4.08 10.86
CA PRO A 148 -26.91 3.45 10.50
C PRO A 148 -26.80 2.06 11.12
N SER A 149 -26.48 1.09 10.28
CA SER A 149 -26.32 -0.29 10.73
C SER A 149 -24.98 -0.83 10.27
N ALA A 150 -24.26 -1.46 11.20
CA ALA A 150 -23.10 -2.27 10.87
C ALA A 150 -23.58 -3.72 10.67
N ARG A 151 -23.40 -4.27 9.48
CA ARG A 151 -23.56 -5.71 9.28
C ARG A 151 -22.30 -6.37 9.86
N LEU A 152 -22.47 -7.21 10.88
CA LEU A 152 -21.39 -8.07 11.31
C LEU A 152 -21.19 -9.10 10.21
N VAL A 153 -20.15 -8.89 9.39
CA VAL A 153 -19.73 -9.90 8.42
C VAL A 153 -18.90 -10.91 9.21
N LEU A 154 -19.30 -12.18 9.19
CA LEU A 154 -18.58 -13.29 9.82
C LEU A 154 -17.35 -13.71 8.98
N ASP A 155 -16.69 -12.68 8.44
CA ASP A 155 -15.56 -12.78 7.55
C ASP A 155 -14.40 -11.96 8.14
N ASP A 156 -13.29 -12.65 8.35
CA ASP A 156 -12.07 -12.10 8.87
C ASP A 156 -11.16 -11.50 7.79
N GLU A 157 -11.51 -11.63 6.51
CA GLU A 157 -10.86 -11.00 5.34
C GLU A 157 -11.36 -9.58 5.05
N VAL A 158 -12.43 -9.16 5.72
CA VAL A 158 -12.99 -7.82 5.54
C VAL A 158 -12.35 -6.84 6.50
N GLN A 159 -11.80 -5.75 5.95
CA GLN A 159 -11.29 -4.60 6.72
C GLN A 159 -12.35 -4.04 7.66
N PRO A 160 -11.98 -3.54 8.85
CA PRO A 160 -12.94 -2.90 9.74
C PRO A 160 -13.59 -1.67 9.07
N PHE A 161 -14.90 -1.55 9.23
CA PHE A 161 -15.67 -0.42 8.74
C PHE A 161 -16.82 -0.08 9.70
N GLY A 162 -17.09 1.22 9.84
CA GLY A 162 -18.18 1.70 10.68
C GLY A 162 -19.57 1.46 10.09
N PRO A 163 -20.62 1.74 10.90
CA PRO A 163 -22.02 1.64 10.49
C PRO A 163 -22.29 2.39 9.19
N THR A 164 -23.34 2.00 8.48
CA THR A 164 -23.64 2.55 7.17
C THR A 164 -25.13 2.79 7.01
N ALA A 165 -25.50 3.92 6.40
CA ALA A 165 -26.88 4.19 5.99
C ALA A 165 -26.96 5.11 4.76
N PRO A 166 -28.03 5.01 3.96
CA PRO A 166 -28.36 5.98 2.92
C PRO A 166 -28.60 7.37 3.51
N LEU A 167 -28.00 8.39 2.89
CA LEU A 167 -28.19 9.78 3.28
C LEU A 167 -29.52 10.32 2.75
N LYS A 168 -30.18 11.13 3.57
CA LYS A 168 -31.32 11.97 3.20
C LYS A 168 -30.85 13.42 3.01
N LYS A 169 -30.09 13.95 3.97
CA LYS A 169 -29.54 15.30 3.96
C LYS A 169 -28.15 15.31 4.60
N ILE A 170 -27.32 16.26 4.18
CA ILE A 170 -26.05 16.59 4.80
C ILE A 170 -25.93 18.11 4.86
N ASP A 171 -25.43 18.62 5.98
CA ASP A 171 -25.03 20.00 6.15
C ASP A 171 -23.58 20.01 6.65
N VAL A 172 -22.72 20.80 6.02
CA VAL A 172 -21.30 20.93 6.36
C VAL A 172 -21.08 22.31 6.93
N GLY A 173 -20.43 22.38 8.10
CA GLY A 173 -20.07 23.63 8.75
C GLY A 173 -18.97 24.39 8.00
N ASN A 174 -18.38 25.40 8.66
CA ASN A 174 -17.33 26.21 8.04
C ASN A 174 -16.13 25.35 7.61
N THR A 175 -15.81 25.40 6.32
CA THR A 175 -14.73 24.63 5.71
C THR A 175 -13.43 25.43 5.67
N LYS A 176 -12.32 24.73 5.91
CA LYS A 176 -10.97 25.27 5.69
C LYS A 176 -10.26 24.43 4.64
N PHE A 177 -10.39 24.85 3.39
CA PHE A 177 -9.74 24.19 2.27
C PHE A 177 -8.22 24.27 2.37
N ASP A 178 -7.55 23.20 1.93
CA ASP A 178 -6.14 23.30 1.60
C ASP A 178 -6.02 24.05 0.28
N GLN A 179 -5.46 25.25 0.31
CA GLN A 179 -5.32 26.12 -0.87
C GLN A 179 -4.63 25.42 -2.05
N ARG A 180 -3.72 24.46 -1.79
CA ARG A 180 -3.03 23.72 -2.84
C ARG A 180 -3.99 22.75 -3.52
N MET A 181 -4.81 22.04 -2.74
CA MET A 181 -5.83 21.11 -3.27
C MET A 181 -6.96 21.86 -3.97
N GLU A 182 -7.42 22.97 -3.40
CA GLU A 182 -8.42 23.85 -3.99
C GLU A 182 -7.94 24.40 -5.34
N LYS A 183 -6.71 24.90 -5.42
CA LYS A 183 -6.11 25.35 -6.68
C LYS A 183 -6.07 24.24 -7.74
N ALA A 184 -5.65 23.04 -7.34
CA ALA A 184 -5.61 21.88 -8.25
C ALA A 184 -7.02 21.43 -8.69
N TYR A 185 -8.03 21.63 -7.85
CA TYR A 185 -9.43 21.36 -8.20
C TYR A 185 -10.01 22.39 -9.16
N ASN A 186 -9.72 23.68 -8.96
CA ASN A 186 -10.24 24.75 -9.81
C ASN A 186 -9.60 24.77 -11.19
N ASP A 187 -8.40 24.19 -11.35
CA ASP A 187 -7.74 24.04 -12.64
C ASP A 187 -8.34 22.86 -13.43
N THR A 188 -9.23 23.18 -14.37
CA THR A 188 -9.94 22.19 -15.21
C THR A 188 -9.17 21.73 -16.43
N ASP A 189 -7.98 22.28 -16.68
CA ASP A 189 -7.10 21.88 -17.78
C ASP A 189 -5.91 21.02 -17.27
N LEU A 190 -5.67 21.02 -15.96
CA LEU A 190 -4.62 20.24 -15.32
C LEU A 190 -4.90 18.74 -15.38
N LEU A 191 -3.93 17.99 -15.95
CA LEU A 191 -3.96 16.53 -15.94
C LEU A 191 -3.92 16.01 -14.50
N SER A 192 -4.68 14.93 -14.24
CA SER A 192 -4.81 14.36 -12.89
C SER A 192 -3.47 13.88 -12.34
N LYS A 193 -2.60 13.36 -13.20
CA LYS A 193 -1.23 12.96 -12.86
C LYS A 193 -0.42 14.16 -12.36
N ASP A 194 -0.47 15.29 -13.05
CA ASP A 194 0.32 16.48 -12.71
C ASP A 194 -0.18 17.12 -11.41
N ALA A 195 -1.50 17.14 -11.20
CA ALA A 195 -2.10 17.53 -9.93
C ALA A 195 -1.58 16.68 -8.76
N VAL A 196 -1.66 15.35 -8.89
CA VAL A 196 -1.19 14.41 -7.85
C VAL A 196 0.29 14.61 -7.55
N LEU A 197 1.14 14.70 -8.57
CA LEU A 197 2.58 14.87 -8.41
C LEU A 197 2.93 16.23 -7.80
N GLY A 198 2.24 17.29 -8.20
CA GLY A 198 2.41 18.64 -7.66
C GLY A 198 2.02 18.72 -6.18
N LEU A 199 0.86 18.19 -5.81
CA LEU A 199 0.39 18.15 -4.42
C LEU A 199 1.33 17.36 -3.52
N TYR A 200 1.77 16.19 -3.99
CA TYR A 200 2.76 15.36 -3.28
C TYR A 200 4.08 16.12 -3.06
N LYS A 201 4.63 16.75 -4.11
CA LYS A 201 5.86 17.54 -4.02
C LYS A 201 5.74 18.71 -3.03
N ASN A 202 4.54 19.29 -2.92
CA ASN A 202 4.25 20.37 -1.99
C ASN A 202 3.98 19.89 -0.55
N GLY A 203 4.13 18.59 -0.25
CA GLY A 203 4.03 18.05 1.10
C GLY A 203 2.60 17.75 1.58
N ILE A 204 1.62 17.64 0.67
CA ILE A 204 0.29 17.12 1.03
C ILE A 204 0.40 15.63 1.36
N LEU A 205 -0.28 15.19 2.42
CA LEU A 205 -0.36 13.78 2.78
C LEU A 205 -0.99 12.96 1.65
N ILE A 206 -0.42 11.77 1.39
CA ILE A 206 -0.89 10.89 0.31
C ILE A 206 -2.35 10.48 0.55
N SER A 207 -2.74 10.20 1.80
CA SER A 207 -4.12 9.88 2.15
C SER A 207 -5.09 11.01 1.77
N SER A 208 -4.73 12.29 1.97
CA SER A 208 -5.53 13.43 1.53
C SER A 208 -5.65 13.50 0.01
N ILE A 209 -4.54 13.31 -0.71
CA ILE A 209 -4.55 13.25 -2.19
C ILE A 209 -5.47 12.11 -2.67
N GLN A 210 -5.38 10.93 -2.05
CA GLN A 210 -6.21 9.76 -2.38
C GLN A 210 -7.71 10.01 -2.17
N LYS A 211 -8.06 10.70 -1.09
CA LYS A 211 -9.45 11.10 -0.78
C LYS A 211 -9.98 12.06 -1.84
N ALA A 212 -9.28 13.16 -2.10
CA ALA A 212 -9.66 14.14 -3.13
C ALA A 212 -9.70 13.53 -4.55
N PHE A 213 -8.74 12.67 -4.88
CA PHE A 213 -8.73 11.95 -6.17
C PHE A 213 -9.97 11.05 -6.32
N SER A 214 -10.40 10.37 -5.24
CA SER A 214 -11.57 9.47 -5.28
C SER A 214 -12.88 10.17 -5.59
N VAL A 215 -13.04 11.42 -5.17
CA VAL A 215 -14.24 12.23 -5.42
C VAL A 215 -14.19 13.00 -6.75
N GLY A 216 -13.21 12.68 -7.59
CA GLY A 216 -13.07 13.29 -8.92
C GLY A 216 -12.54 14.72 -8.90
N SER A 217 -11.82 15.14 -7.84
CA SER A 217 -11.35 16.53 -7.73
C SER A 217 -10.21 16.89 -8.69
N PHE A 218 -9.50 15.91 -9.26
CA PHE A 218 -8.30 16.19 -10.09
C PHE A 218 -8.45 15.64 -11.50
N GLY A 219 -7.95 16.39 -12.47
CA GLY A 219 -7.97 16.05 -13.89
C GLY A 219 -8.74 17.06 -14.74
N GLU A 220 -8.70 16.85 -16.06
CA GLU A 220 -9.43 17.68 -17.00
C GLU A 220 -10.93 17.63 -16.73
N GLY A 221 -11.62 18.77 -16.75
CA GLY A 221 -13.01 18.89 -16.31
C GLY A 221 -13.95 17.81 -16.88
N LYS A 222 -13.88 17.57 -18.19
CA LYS A 222 -14.71 16.56 -18.89
C LYS A 222 -14.32 15.11 -18.60
N ALA A 223 -13.11 14.87 -18.09
CA ALA A 223 -12.58 13.54 -17.79
C ALA A 223 -12.73 13.16 -16.30
N ARG A 224 -13.07 14.13 -15.44
CA ARG A 224 -13.31 13.90 -14.01
C ARG A 224 -14.43 12.89 -13.81
N ARG A 225 -14.25 12.03 -12.82
CA ARG A 225 -15.20 11.00 -12.43
C ARG A 225 -14.91 10.54 -11.01
N PHE A 226 -15.92 10.00 -10.34
CA PHE A 226 -15.72 9.24 -9.12
C PHE A 226 -14.86 8.01 -9.40
N VAL A 227 -13.88 7.79 -8.52
CA VAL A 227 -13.00 6.62 -8.55
C VAL A 227 -13.14 5.89 -7.22
N PRO A 228 -13.53 4.60 -7.22
CA PRO A 228 -13.60 3.81 -6.00
C PRO A 228 -12.35 3.95 -5.14
N THR A 229 -12.52 4.15 -3.83
CA THR A 229 -11.41 4.49 -2.91
C THR A 229 -10.24 3.51 -3.01
N ARG A 230 -10.51 2.21 -3.18
CA ARG A 230 -9.46 1.19 -3.38
C ARG A 230 -8.62 1.43 -4.64
N TRP A 231 -9.24 1.85 -5.73
CA TRP A 231 -8.55 2.14 -6.99
C TRP A 231 -7.79 3.46 -6.89
N SER A 232 -8.35 4.46 -6.21
CA SER A 232 -7.70 5.75 -5.97
C SER A 232 -6.40 5.59 -5.17
N ILE A 233 -6.41 4.75 -4.13
CA ILE A 233 -5.20 4.43 -3.36
C ILE A 233 -4.10 3.92 -4.28
N THR A 234 -4.39 2.86 -5.05
CA THR A 234 -3.40 2.26 -5.94
C THR A 234 -2.98 3.20 -7.08
N ALA A 235 -3.92 3.97 -7.65
CA ALA A 235 -3.63 4.90 -8.74
C ALA A 235 -2.67 6.00 -8.29
N VAL A 236 -2.93 6.63 -7.14
CA VAL A 236 -2.06 7.67 -6.58
C VAL A 236 -0.68 7.09 -6.23
N ASP A 237 -0.64 5.94 -5.53
CA ASP A 237 0.63 5.31 -5.16
C ASP A 237 1.47 4.95 -6.39
N SER A 238 0.83 4.43 -7.45
CA SER A 238 1.48 4.09 -8.72
C SER A 238 2.00 5.32 -9.48
N MET A 239 1.21 6.40 -9.56
CA MET A 239 1.62 7.64 -10.24
C MET A 239 2.84 8.27 -9.58
N ILE A 240 2.82 8.40 -8.25
CA ILE A 240 3.94 8.97 -7.50
C ILE A 240 5.15 8.04 -7.59
N GLY A 241 4.95 6.73 -7.35
CA GLY A 241 6.00 5.73 -7.40
C GLY A 241 6.71 5.68 -8.75
N ALA A 242 5.96 5.67 -9.86
CA ALA A 242 6.54 5.68 -11.21
C ALA A 242 7.33 6.96 -11.51
N ASN A 243 6.83 8.13 -11.12
CA ASN A 243 7.54 9.39 -11.30
C ASN A 243 8.86 9.45 -10.51
N LEU A 244 8.88 8.91 -9.29
CA LEU A 244 10.09 8.84 -8.47
C LEU A 244 11.08 7.81 -9.03
N MET A 245 10.59 6.67 -9.54
CA MET A 245 11.41 5.66 -10.21
C MET A 245 12.17 6.25 -11.40
N GLU A 246 11.49 6.97 -12.30
CA GLU A 246 12.16 7.58 -13.46
C GLU A 246 13.26 8.56 -13.05
N LYS A 247 13.04 9.36 -11.99
CA LYS A 247 14.08 10.27 -11.47
C LYS A 247 15.27 9.53 -10.88
N MET A 248 15.04 8.36 -10.30
CA MET A 248 16.07 7.57 -9.62
C MET A 248 17.03 6.88 -10.60
N LYS A 249 16.57 6.57 -11.81
CA LYS A 249 17.35 5.87 -12.84
C LYS A 249 18.68 6.55 -13.17
N ASP A 250 18.73 7.88 -13.07
CA ASP A 250 19.93 8.69 -13.34
C ASP A 250 20.89 8.80 -12.14
N PHE A 251 20.54 8.20 -10.99
CA PHE A 251 21.37 8.27 -9.80
C PHE A 251 22.41 7.16 -9.73
N PRO A 252 23.57 7.43 -9.09
CA PRO A 252 24.60 6.42 -8.88
C PRO A 252 24.08 5.28 -8.00
N LEU A 253 24.62 4.09 -8.21
CA LEU A 253 24.28 2.91 -7.41
C LEU A 253 24.69 3.10 -5.95
N ILE A 254 24.01 2.39 -5.05
CA ILE A 254 24.55 2.13 -3.70
C ILE A 254 25.83 1.28 -3.80
N ASN A 255 26.68 1.37 -2.78
CA ASN A 255 28.00 0.71 -2.81
C ASN A 255 28.02 -0.69 -2.18
N GLU A 256 27.02 -1.01 -1.36
CA GLU A 256 27.00 -2.20 -0.51
C GLU A 256 25.58 -2.72 -0.33
N TYR A 257 25.44 -3.94 0.16
CA TYR A 257 24.13 -4.50 0.49
C TYR A 257 23.61 -3.85 1.77
N MET A 258 22.34 -3.43 1.77
CA MET A 258 21.71 -2.81 2.93
C MET A 258 20.44 -3.57 3.28
N VAL A 259 20.28 -3.91 4.56
CA VAL A 259 19.08 -4.57 5.09
C VAL A 259 18.43 -3.66 6.11
N PHE A 260 17.17 -3.34 5.87
CA PHE A 260 16.31 -2.58 6.78
C PHE A 260 15.18 -3.47 7.29
N GLU A 261 14.63 -3.13 8.45
CA GLU A 261 13.65 -3.98 9.14
C GLU A 261 12.60 -3.17 9.90
N SER A 262 11.35 -3.66 9.91
CA SER A 262 10.25 -3.11 10.71
C SER A 262 9.29 -4.22 11.13
N TRP A 263 8.70 -4.05 12.32
CA TRP A 263 7.73 -4.99 12.89
C TRP A 263 6.55 -4.23 13.45
N GLN A 264 5.36 -4.53 12.94
CA GLN A 264 4.12 -4.02 13.52
C GLN A 264 2.94 -4.92 13.16
N LEU A 265 1.95 -4.98 14.05
CA LEU A 265 0.72 -5.78 13.87
C LEU A 265 1.03 -7.24 13.52
N ASP A 266 2.08 -7.81 14.11
CA ASP A 266 2.58 -9.16 13.83
C ASP A 266 2.95 -9.40 12.35
N ASN A 267 3.36 -8.34 11.66
CA ASN A 267 3.99 -8.40 10.36
C ASN A 267 5.46 -8.05 10.49
N ARG A 268 6.31 -8.81 9.81
CA ARG A 268 7.75 -8.55 9.69
C ARG A 268 8.02 -8.07 8.27
N PHE A 269 8.65 -6.92 8.15
CA PHE A 269 9.10 -6.37 6.88
C PHE A 269 10.60 -6.30 6.89
N VAL A 270 11.22 -6.87 5.86
CA VAL A 270 12.66 -6.76 5.62
C VAL A 270 12.87 -6.22 4.22
N VAL A 271 13.60 -5.11 4.11
CA VAL A 271 13.93 -4.48 2.82
C VAL A 271 15.40 -4.73 2.54
N LEU A 272 15.68 -5.51 1.51
CA LEU A 272 17.03 -5.77 1.01
C LEU A 272 17.30 -4.87 -0.20
N MET A 273 18.29 -3.99 -0.09
CA MET A 273 18.82 -3.22 -1.20
C MET A 273 20.16 -3.78 -1.65
N MET A 274 20.34 -3.86 -2.97
CA MET A 274 21.51 -4.44 -3.61
C MET A 274 22.16 -3.43 -4.56
N PRO A 275 23.50 -3.39 -4.64
CA PRO A 275 24.26 -2.46 -5.49
C PRO A 275 24.18 -2.84 -6.97
N LYS A 276 22.97 -2.77 -7.55
CA LYS A 276 22.65 -3.05 -8.96
C LYS A 276 21.64 -2.04 -9.48
N ALA A 277 21.54 -1.93 -10.80
CA ALA A 277 20.52 -1.12 -11.47
C ALA A 277 19.10 -1.47 -10.99
N TRP A 278 18.22 -0.47 -11.03
CA TRP A 278 16.86 -0.55 -10.51
C TRP A 278 16.13 -1.78 -11.05
N SER A 279 15.67 -2.59 -10.12
CA SER A 279 14.56 -3.52 -10.30
C SER A 279 13.98 -3.77 -8.90
N TYR A 280 12.69 -4.09 -8.86
CA TYR A 280 11.95 -4.11 -7.60
C TYR A 280 11.05 -5.33 -7.50
N GLU A 281 11.01 -5.94 -6.32
CA GLU A 281 10.12 -7.04 -6.01
C GLU A 281 9.59 -6.92 -4.58
N LEU A 282 8.29 -7.19 -4.43
CA LEU A 282 7.68 -7.46 -3.12
C LEU A 282 7.25 -8.93 -3.10
N ILE A 283 7.69 -9.63 -2.07
CA ILE A 283 7.31 -11.01 -1.78
C ILE A 283 6.55 -11.02 -0.46
N GLU A 284 5.33 -11.51 -0.50
CA GLU A 284 4.46 -11.63 0.66
C GLU A 284 4.29 -13.10 1.02
N ALA A 285 4.53 -13.41 2.29
CA ALA A 285 4.31 -14.71 2.87
C ALA A 285 3.25 -14.64 3.96
N TRP A 286 2.23 -15.48 3.83
CA TRP A 286 1.10 -15.57 4.75
C TRP A 286 1.13 -16.91 5.47
N TYR A 287 1.35 -16.86 6.77
CA TYR A 287 1.39 -18.06 7.61
C TYR A 287 0.02 -18.75 7.67
N PRO A 288 -0.04 -20.06 7.94
CA PRO A 288 -1.28 -20.73 8.30
C PRO A 288 -2.06 -19.93 9.35
N ASN A 289 -3.38 -19.95 9.27
CA ASN A 289 -4.29 -19.24 10.19
C ASN A 289 -4.21 -17.72 10.10
N THR A 290 -3.61 -17.16 9.04
CA THR A 290 -3.67 -15.72 8.76
C THR A 290 -4.82 -15.40 7.82
N VAL A 291 -5.12 -14.10 7.67
CA VAL A 291 -6.21 -13.60 6.82
C VAL A 291 -6.18 -14.17 5.41
N TRP A 292 -5.02 -14.20 4.77
CA TRP A 292 -4.88 -14.61 3.37
C TRP A 292 -4.38 -16.05 3.23
N ASN A 293 -4.33 -16.78 4.34
CA ASN A 293 -4.04 -18.22 4.39
C ASN A 293 -4.77 -18.88 5.57
N PRO A 294 -6.13 -18.82 5.61
CA PRO A 294 -6.90 -19.22 6.79
C PRO A 294 -6.92 -20.74 7.01
N PHE A 295 -6.80 -21.52 5.93
CA PHE A 295 -6.91 -23.00 5.96
C PHE A 295 -5.69 -23.72 5.39
N GLY A 296 -4.63 -23.01 4.99
CA GLY A 296 -3.43 -23.66 4.46
C GLY A 296 -2.63 -24.33 5.55
N LYS A 297 -2.04 -25.47 5.22
CA LYS A 297 -1.13 -26.21 6.09
C LYS A 297 0.30 -25.67 6.04
N ASP A 298 0.65 -25.05 4.92
CA ASP A 298 1.95 -24.45 4.64
C ASP A 298 1.82 -22.94 4.46
N VAL A 299 2.93 -22.23 4.60
CA VAL A 299 3.01 -20.79 4.31
C VAL A 299 2.74 -20.52 2.83
N ALA A 300 1.70 -19.75 2.51
CA ALA A 300 1.45 -19.29 1.15
C ALA A 300 2.41 -18.13 0.82
N ILE A 301 3.08 -18.18 -0.33
CA ILE A 301 4.01 -17.13 -0.76
C ILE A 301 3.63 -16.70 -2.17
N MET A 302 3.55 -15.40 -2.39
CA MET A 302 3.38 -14.81 -3.72
C MET A 302 4.31 -13.61 -3.88
N SER A 303 4.72 -13.35 -5.11
CA SER A 303 5.58 -12.23 -5.46
C SER A 303 5.03 -11.48 -6.67
N SER A 304 5.33 -10.19 -6.71
CA SER A 304 5.24 -9.38 -7.92
C SER A 304 6.53 -8.61 -8.06
N SER A 305 7.08 -8.57 -9.28
CA SER A 305 8.35 -7.93 -9.59
C SER A 305 8.24 -6.99 -10.81
N GLU A 306 9.22 -6.11 -10.95
CA GLU A 306 9.44 -5.28 -12.12
C GLU A 306 10.93 -5.12 -12.42
N GLY A 307 11.26 -5.04 -13.70
CA GLY A 307 12.59 -4.68 -14.18
C GLY A 307 12.80 -3.17 -14.22
N TYR A 308 13.85 -2.77 -14.93
CA TYR A 308 14.26 -1.37 -15.05
C TYR A 308 13.15 -0.47 -15.64
N GLU A 309 12.40 -0.95 -16.63
CA GLU A 309 11.31 -0.19 -17.26
C GLU A 309 10.02 -0.12 -16.42
N GLY A 310 9.97 -0.81 -15.28
CA GLY A 310 8.75 -0.93 -14.49
C GLY A 310 7.71 -1.86 -15.10
N ARG A 311 6.48 -1.82 -14.57
CA ARG A 311 5.35 -2.64 -15.05
C ARG A 311 4.42 -1.89 -15.99
N THR A 312 3.93 -2.60 -17.00
CA THR A 312 2.80 -2.17 -17.85
C THR A 312 1.46 -2.78 -17.41
N THR A 313 1.51 -3.88 -16.64
CA THR A 313 0.33 -4.59 -16.13
C THR A 313 0.17 -4.45 -14.63
N TYR A 314 -1.06 -4.66 -14.15
CA TYR A 314 -1.36 -4.64 -12.73
C TYR A 314 -0.56 -5.72 -11.97
N ALA A 315 -0.10 -5.39 -10.76
CA ALA A 315 0.63 -6.34 -9.91
C ALA A 315 -0.30 -7.46 -9.39
N GLU A 316 0.17 -8.70 -9.46
CA GLU A 316 -0.56 -9.91 -9.06
C GLU A 316 -0.95 -9.88 -7.57
N ILE A 317 -0.04 -9.42 -6.71
CA ILE A 317 -0.29 -9.27 -5.26
C ILE A 317 -1.11 -8.02 -4.90
N GLY A 318 -1.45 -7.19 -5.90
CA GLY A 318 -2.36 -6.06 -5.76
C GLY A 318 -1.74 -4.78 -5.17
N GLY A 319 -2.55 -3.99 -4.46
CA GLY A 319 -2.21 -2.62 -4.05
C GLY A 319 -1.00 -2.50 -3.11
N CYS A 320 -0.71 -3.54 -2.32
CA CYS A 320 0.46 -3.60 -1.43
C CYS A 320 1.78 -3.39 -2.19
N TYR A 321 1.85 -3.90 -3.42
CA TYR A 321 3.01 -3.74 -4.30
C TYR A 321 3.35 -2.28 -4.55
N TYR A 322 2.37 -1.48 -4.98
CA TYR A 322 2.56 -0.07 -5.33
C TYR A 322 2.85 0.79 -4.10
N ALA A 323 2.21 0.48 -2.98
CA ALA A 323 2.40 1.15 -1.71
C ALA A 323 3.83 0.97 -1.17
N ALA A 324 4.35 -0.26 -1.21
CA ALA A 324 5.72 -0.55 -0.82
C ALA A 324 6.76 0.04 -1.80
N ARG A 325 6.48 -0.07 -3.11
CA ARG A 325 7.33 0.52 -4.17
C ARG A 325 7.49 2.01 -3.99
N LEU A 326 6.39 2.71 -3.70
CA LEU A 326 6.42 4.14 -3.42
C LEU A 326 7.36 4.46 -2.26
N ALA A 327 7.22 3.77 -1.11
CA ALA A 327 8.07 3.99 0.05
C ALA A 327 9.57 3.79 -0.23
N VAL A 328 9.92 2.76 -1.02
CA VAL A 328 11.30 2.52 -1.47
C VAL A 328 11.80 3.65 -2.36
N ASN A 329 10.99 4.09 -3.32
CA ASN A 329 11.37 5.14 -4.26
C ASN A 329 11.58 6.48 -3.56
N GLU A 330 10.77 6.79 -2.54
CA GLU A 330 10.96 7.97 -1.70
C GLU A 330 12.33 7.97 -1.02
N TYR A 331 12.73 6.84 -0.43
CA TYR A 331 14.03 6.71 0.22
C TYR A 331 15.19 6.88 -0.78
N LEU A 332 15.17 6.14 -1.89
CA LEU A 332 16.26 6.16 -2.86
C LEU A 332 16.40 7.52 -3.55
N VAL A 333 15.29 8.21 -3.84
CA VAL A 333 15.32 9.58 -4.37
C VAL A 333 15.88 10.56 -3.34
N LYS A 334 15.51 10.42 -2.06
CA LYS A 334 16.06 11.25 -0.98
C LYS A 334 17.57 11.06 -0.84
N GLU A 335 18.05 9.82 -0.88
CA GLU A 335 19.49 9.50 -0.79
C GLU A 335 20.26 9.79 -2.08
N LYS A 336 19.55 10.14 -3.18
CA LYS A 336 20.11 10.30 -4.52
C LYS A 336 20.93 9.08 -4.93
N ARG A 337 20.35 7.90 -4.76
CA ARG A 337 20.94 6.61 -5.08
C ARG A 337 19.96 5.73 -5.82
N GLN A 338 20.50 4.75 -6.52
CA GLN A 338 19.77 3.69 -7.18
C GLN A 338 20.16 2.34 -6.58
N ALA A 339 19.20 1.42 -6.50
CA ALA A 339 19.43 0.07 -6.03
C ALA A 339 18.42 -0.90 -6.63
N ARG A 340 18.80 -2.17 -6.70
CA ARG A 340 17.86 -3.28 -6.86
C ARG A 340 17.29 -3.63 -5.50
N VAL A 341 15.97 -3.73 -5.38
CA VAL A 341 15.29 -3.86 -4.08
C VAL A 341 14.38 -5.07 -4.04
N VAL A 342 14.49 -5.85 -2.97
CA VAL A 342 13.57 -6.96 -2.65
C VAL A 342 13.01 -6.73 -1.27
N ILE A 343 11.69 -6.70 -1.14
CA ILE A 343 11.01 -6.65 0.15
C ILE A 343 10.47 -8.03 0.46
N LEU A 344 10.82 -8.54 1.64
CA LEU A 344 10.34 -9.78 2.19
C LEU A 344 9.37 -9.45 3.33
N ARG A 345 8.11 -9.86 3.19
CA ARG A 345 7.08 -9.67 4.22
C ARG A 345 6.62 -11.02 4.75
N GLU A 346 6.64 -11.20 6.07
CA GLU A 346 5.95 -12.29 6.76
C GLU A 346 4.77 -11.74 7.55
N ALA A 347 3.56 -12.18 7.21
CA ALA A 347 2.37 -11.97 8.03
C ALA A 347 2.15 -13.20 8.92
N HIS A 348 2.19 -12.99 10.24
CA HIS A 348 2.06 -14.05 11.25
C HIS A 348 0.62 -14.11 11.84
N PRO A 349 0.23 -15.19 12.54
CA PRO A 349 -1.15 -15.41 13.00
C PRO A 349 -1.74 -14.36 13.97
N GLY A 350 -0.90 -13.52 14.58
CA GLY A 350 -1.33 -12.36 15.37
C GLY A 350 -1.85 -11.21 14.50
N TYR A 351 -1.61 -11.21 13.18
CA TYR A 351 -2.27 -10.33 12.23
C TYR A 351 -3.69 -10.83 11.93
N ILE A 352 -4.58 -10.63 12.90
CA ILE A 352 -5.88 -11.29 12.95
C ILE A 352 -6.87 -10.84 11.86
N MET A 353 -6.71 -9.64 11.30
CA MET A 353 -7.58 -9.11 10.24
C MET A 353 -6.85 -8.09 9.36
N PRO A 354 -7.28 -7.84 8.12
CA PRO A 354 -6.63 -6.87 7.26
C PRO A 354 -7.02 -5.45 7.68
N VAL A 355 -6.03 -4.57 7.83
CA VAL A 355 -6.25 -3.17 8.24
C VAL A 355 -6.11 -2.15 7.10
N GLY A 356 -5.60 -2.57 5.95
CA GLY A 356 -5.46 -1.73 4.76
C GLY A 356 -4.03 -1.69 4.20
N VAL A 357 -3.92 -1.16 2.98
CA VAL A 357 -2.64 -1.07 2.23
C VAL A 357 -1.65 -0.11 2.88
N TRP A 358 -2.15 0.89 3.63
CA TRP A 358 -1.32 1.82 4.39
C TRP A 358 -0.33 1.10 5.32
N ASN A 359 -0.72 -0.05 5.89
CA ASN A 359 0.12 -0.80 6.83
C ASN A 359 1.44 -1.22 6.16
N VAL A 360 1.38 -1.58 4.87
CA VAL A 360 2.57 -1.93 4.08
C VAL A 360 3.41 -0.67 3.83
N ARG A 361 2.81 0.41 3.33
CA ARG A 361 3.52 1.66 3.02
C ARG A 361 4.25 2.21 4.23
N GLU A 362 3.54 2.36 5.34
CA GLU A 362 4.08 3.00 6.54
C GLU A 362 5.11 2.10 7.26
N ASN A 363 4.96 0.76 7.23
CA ASN A 363 6.01 -0.13 7.76
C ASN A 363 7.28 -0.11 6.89
N VAL A 364 7.16 -0.08 5.57
CA VAL A 364 8.35 0.04 4.69
C VAL A 364 9.03 1.39 4.91
N ARG A 365 8.27 2.49 5.01
CA ARG A 365 8.81 3.81 5.40
C ARG A 365 9.49 3.78 6.77
N ALA A 366 8.90 3.09 7.75
CA ALA A 366 9.48 2.96 9.08
C ALA A 366 10.81 2.20 9.04
N ALA A 367 10.87 1.07 8.32
CA ALA A 367 12.10 0.32 8.11
C ALA A 367 13.20 1.22 7.52
N LEU A 368 12.87 1.97 6.46
CA LEU A 368 13.80 2.83 5.73
C LEU A 368 14.22 4.09 6.49
N LYS A 369 13.59 4.42 7.63
CA LYS A 369 14.05 5.48 8.54
C LYS A 369 15.11 4.98 9.53
N THR A 370 15.28 3.67 9.67
CA THR A 370 16.29 3.07 10.56
C THR A 370 17.67 3.04 9.91
N VAL A 371 18.71 2.89 10.73
CA VAL A 371 20.07 2.66 10.22
C VAL A 371 20.15 1.25 9.64
N PRO A 372 20.51 1.07 8.37
CA PRO A 372 20.57 -0.25 7.77
C PRO A 372 21.70 -1.10 8.34
N ARG A 373 21.48 -2.42 8.38
CA ARG A 373 22.57 -3.36 8.44
C ARG A 373 23.26 -3.41 7.08
N LYS A 374 24.52 -2.95 7.07
CA LYS A 374 25.40 -3.00 5.92
C LYS A 374 26.08 -4.36 5.83
N CYS A 375 26.15 -4.91 4.62
CA CYS A 375 26.73 -6.21 4.32
C CYS A 375 27.60 -6.13 3.06
N ALA A 376 28.73 -6.83 3.07
CA ALA A 376 29.67 -6.88 1.95
C ALA A 376 29.19 -7.79 0.81
N SER A 377 28.29 -8.73 1.10
CA SER A 377 27.78 -9.69 0.11
C SER A 377 26.32 -10.03 0.32
N LEU A 378 25.69 -10.57 -0.74
CA LEU A 378 24.33 -11.10 -0.66
C LEU A 378 24.22 -12.26 0.33
N ASN A 379 25.26 -13.07 0.49
CA ASN A 379 25.26 -14.17 1.46
C ASN A 379 25.22 -13.65 2.89
N GLU A 380 26.10 -12.69 3.23
CA GLU A 380 26.09 -12.05 4.55
C GLU A 380 24.74 -11.37 4.85
N ALA A 381 24.17 -10.68 3.85
CA ALA A 381 22.84 -10.09 3.97
C ALA A 381 21.79 -11.16 4.29
N PHE A 382 21.81 -12.31 3.60
CA PHE A 382 20.88 -13.40 3.88
C PHE A 382 21.12 -14.11 5.20
N ASP A 383 22.36 -14.22 5.65
CA ASP A 383 22.68 -14.78 6.96
C ASP A 383 22.04 -13.91 8.05
N TYR A 384 22.12 -12.59 7.91
CA TYR A 384 21.41 -11.64 8.77
C TYR A 384 19.89 -11.78 8.65
N ILE A 385 19.33 -11.77 7.44
CA ILE A 385 17.88 -11.92 7.19
C ILE A 385 17.32 -13.21 7.82
N SER A 386 18.08 -14.30 7.76
CA SER A 386 17.69 -15.60 8.32
C SER A 386 17.60 -15.59 9.85
N THR A 387 18.18 -14.59 10.53
CA THR A 387 17.98 -14.37 11.98
C THR A 387 16.71 -13.57 12.30
N ARG A 388 16.09 -12.94 11.30
CA ARG A 388 14.93 -12.04 11.45
C ARG A 388 13.63 -12.66 10.97
N LEU A 389 13.70 -13.38 9.84
CA LEU A 389 12.60 -14.09 9.22
C LEU A 389 12.63 -15.57 9.57
N VAL A 390 11.46 -16.19 9.66
CA VAL A 390 11.34 -17.61 10.00
C VAL A 390 11.43 -18.48 8.73
N ILE A 391 11.00 -17.96 7.58
CA ILE A 391 11.09 -18.67 6.30
C ILE A 391 12.55 -18.77 5.86
N PRO A 392 13.05 -19.97 5.54
CA PRO A 392 14.45 -20.16 5.21
C PRO A 392 14.81 -19.59 3.84
N LYS A 393 16.04 -19.10 3.70
CA LYS A 393 16.62 -18.51 2.46
C LYS A 393 16.26 -19.26 1.16
N PRO A 394 16.39 -20.60 1.05
CA PRO A 394 16.10 -21.30 -0.20
C PRO A 394 14.65 -21.13 -0.67
N ARG A 395 13.71 -21.00 0.28
CA ARG A 395 12.29 -20.81 -0.04
C ARG A 395 12.03 -19.41 -0.60
N TRP A 396 12.65 -18.38 -0.04
CA TRP A 396 12.59 -17.03 -0.61
C TRP A 396 13.19 -16.96 -2.01
N ILE A 397 14.36 -17.56 -2.22
CA ILE A 397 15.02 -17.59 -3.53
C ILE A 397 14.15 -18.34 -4.56
N LYS A 398 13.48 -19.42 -4.15
CA LYS A 398 12.60 -20.19 -5.04
C LYS A 398 11.42 -19.36 -5.57
N GLU A 399 10.84 -18.48 -4.77
CA GLU A 399 9.67 -17.68 -5.17
C GLU A 399 10.03 -16.32 -5.77
N SER A 400 11.24 -15.83 -5.52
CA SER A 400 11.72 -14.54 -6.01
C SER A 400 12.17 -14.59 -7.47
N THR A 401 11.75 -13.62 -8.26
CA THR A 401 12.33 -13.37 -9.60
C THR A 401 13.65 -12.60 -9.47
N VAL A 402 13.67 -11.52 -8.68
CA VAL A 402 14.81 -10.58 -8.63
C VAL A 402 16.02 -11.19 -7.92
N LEU A 403 15.82 -12.03 -6.91
CA LEU A 403 16.92 -12.75 -6.25
C LEU A 403 17.53 -13.81 -7.17
N LYS A 404 16.70 -14.55 -7.94
CA LYS A 404 17.20 -15.52 -8.93
C LYS A 404 18.03 -14.82 -9.99
N GLU A 405 17.53 -13.71 -10.54
CA GLU A 405 18.30 -12.89 -11.49
C GLU A 405 19.62 -12.44 -10.85
N THR A 406 19.59 -12.00 -9.60
CA THR A 406 20.81 -11.53 -8.92
C THR A 406 21.85 -12.64 -8.70
N LEU A 407 21.41 -13.87 -8.44
CA LEU A 407 22.26 -15.03 -8.15
C LEU A 407 22.74 -15.77 -9.41
N PHE A 408 21.88 -15.90 -10.43
CA PHE A 408 22.12 -16.77 -11.57
C PHE A 408 22.40 -16.02 -12.87
N GLN A 409 21.92 -14.77 -13.01
CA GLN A 409 22.17 -13.97 -14.20
C GLN A 409 23.45 -13.15 -14.02
N ARG A 410 24.42 -13.38 -14.90
CA ARG A 410 25.65 -12.57 -14.96
C ARG A 410 25.43 -11.35 -15.84
N GLY A 411 25.78 -10.18 -15.32
CA GLY A 411 25.79 -8.93 -16.10
C GLY A 411 27.10 -8.78 -16.86
N LEU A 412 27.16 -7.87 -17.84
CA LEU A 412 28.39 -7.52 -18.55
C LEU A 412 29.52 -7.10 -17.58
N GLU A 413 29.17 -6.39 -16.50
CA GLU A 413 30.09 -5.96 -15.45
C GLU A 413 30.82 -7.12 -14.75
N ASP A 414 30.15 -8.27 -14.58
CA ASP A 414 30.75 -9.47 -13.99
C ASP A 414 31.84 -10.05 -14.90
N PHE A 415 31.69 -9.90 -16.23
CA PHE A 415 32.71 -10.28 -17.19
C PHE A 415 33.88 -9.31 -17.20
N PHE A 416 33.64 -8.00 -17.11
CA PHE A 416 34.70 -6.99 -17.06
C PHE A 416 35.55 -7.09 -15.79
N ASN A 417 34.95 -7.29 -14.62
CA ASN A 417 35.70 -7.46 -13.36
C ASN A 417 36.55 -8.74 -13.36
N LYS A 418 36.02 -9.83 -13.94
CA LYS A 418 36.78 -11.07 -14.10
C LYS A 418 37.92 -10.91 -15.11
N PHE A 419 37.68 -10.18 -16.21
CA PHE A 419 38.69 -9.89 -17.22
C PHE A 419 39.81 -9.00 -16.67
N MET A 420 39.47 -7.92 -15.94
CA MET A 420 40.44 -7.06 -15.27
C MET A 420 41.24 -7.81 -14.21
N SER A 421 40.61 -8.68 -13.41
CA SER A 421 41.31 -9.54 -12.45
C SER A 421 42.30 -10.51 -13.12
N VAL A 422 41.93 -11.08 -14.27
CA VAL A 422 42.79 -11.96 -15.08
C VAL A 422 43.91 -11.17 -15.76
N CYS A 423 43.62 -10.00 -16.32
CA CYS A 423 44.63 -9.11 -16.91
C CYS A 423 45.62 -8.61 -15.86
N TYR A 424 45.18 -8.23 -14.67
CA TYR A 424 46.06 -7.78 -13.58
C TYR A 424 46.98 -8.92 -13.08
N LYS A 425 46.45 -10.15 -13.00
CA LYS A 425 47.27 -11.34 -12.70
C LYS A 425 48.26 -11.69 -13.82
N ASN A 426 47.90 -11.49 -15.08
CA ASN A 426 48.77 -11.78 -16.22
C ASN A 426 49.81 -10.69 -16.50
N LEU A 427 49.51 -9.41 -16.18
CA LEU A 427 50.46 -8.30 -16.26
C LEU A 427 51.60 -8.40 -15.23
N LEU A 428 51.38 -9.12 -14.13
CA LEU A 428 52.44 -9.47 -13.17
C LEU A 428 53.38 -10.58 -13.68
N TYR A 429 53.02 -11.30 -14.74
CA TYR A 429 53.80 -12.43 -15.28
C TYR A 429 54.41 -12.18 -16.68
N TYR A 430 53.95 -11.19 -17.44
CA TYR A 430 54.56 -10.82 -18.72
C TYR A 430 54.50 -9.30 -18.95
N PRO A 431 55.65 -8.61 -19.12
CA PRO A 431 55.65 -7.21 -19.57
C PRO A 431 55.27 -7.17 -21.06
N CYS A 432 54.00 -6.87 -21.35
CA CYS A 432 53.53 -6.71 -22.72
C CYS A 432 54.03 -5.40 -23.33
N HIS A 433 54.97 -5.51 -24.28
CA HIS A 433 55.62 -4.38 -24.95
C HIS A 433 54.83 -3.76 -26.12
N ASN A 434 53.56 -4.09 -26.36
CA ASN A 434 52.79 -3.46 -27.44
C ASN A 434 51.28 -3.39 -27.15
N PHE A 435 50.79 -2.16 -26.94
CA PHE A 435 49.38 -1.80 -26.70
C PHE A 435 48.44 -2.15 -27.87
N SER A 436 48.98 -2.31 -29.08
CA SER A 436 48.20 -2.57 -30.31
C SER A 436 47.59 -3.97 -30.37
N THR A 437 48.24 -4.98 -29.77
CA THR A 437 47.79 -6.39 -29.90
C THR A 437 46.61 -6.69 -28.98
N THR A 438 46.52 -6.01 -27.84
CA THR A 438 45.42 -6.16 -26.87
C THR A 438 44.10 -5.65 -27.43
N ILE A 439 44.11 -4.57 -28.22
CA ILE A 439 42.91 -4.02 -28.87
C ILE A 439 42.41 -4.94 -29.99
N VAL A 440 43.31 -5.57 -30.75
CA VAL A 440 42.92 -6.52 -31.82
C VAL A 440 42.27 -7.78 -31.24
N ILE A 441 42.75 -8.27 -30.08
CA ILE A 441 42.12 -9.38 -29.36
C ILE A 441 40.75 -8.96 -28.79
N LEU A 442 40.61 -7.70 -28.35
CA LEU A 442 39.35 -7.13 -27.86
C LEU A 442 38.27 -7.12 -28.95
N ILE A 443 38.62 -6.75 -30.18
CA ILE A 443 37.69 -6.69 -31.32
C ILE A 443 37.28 -8.10 -31.79
N LEU A 444 38.23 -9.06 -31.81
CA LEU A 444 37.96 -10.43 -32.26
C LEU A 444 37.10 -11.25 -31.29
N LEU A 445 37.10 -10.92 -29.98
CA LEU A 445 36.29 -11.60 -28.97
C LEU A 445 34.88 -11.02 -28.80
N ILE A 446 34.64 -9.77 -29.22
CA ILE A 446 33.31 -9.13 -29.18
C ILE A 446 32.44 -9.58 -30.38
N LEU A 447 33.05 -10.10 -31.45
CA LEU A 447 32.37 -10.56 -32.67
C LEU A 447 31.98 -12.06 -32.67
N ARG A 448 32.06 -12.75 -31.53
CA ARG A 448 31.58 -14.12 -31.31
C ARG A 448 30.64 -14.15 -30.13
#